data_AF-A0A6N3GP98-F1
#
_entry.id   AF-A0A6N3GP98-F1
#
_cell.length_a   1.000
_cell.length_b   1.000
_cell.length_c   1.000
_cell.angle_alpha   90.00
_cell.angle_beta   90.00
_cell.angle_gamma   90.00
#
_symmetry.space_group_name_H-M   'P 1'
#
loop_
_entity.id
_entity.type
_entity.pdbx_description
1 polymer ?
#
loop_
_entity_poly.entity_id
_entity_poly.type
_entity_poly.pdbx_seq_one_letter_code
_entity_poly.pdbx_strand_id
1 'polypeptide(L)'
;MTTMELNAELFRQLSIIAEDESLMRKAVKAVTRLAKQKETEETEYIGKEEILKGIDAGLKEMVERKHSGNKAKTLEELINEL
;
A
#
# COMPACT_ATOMS: atom_id res chain seq x y z
N MET A 1 14.27 19.81 -16.77
CA MET A 1 13.97 18.77 -17.75
C MET A 1 12.45 18.65 -17.86
N THR A 2 11.89 18.81 -19.06
CA THR A 2 10.46 18.67 -19.32
C THR A 2 10.07 17.19 -19.41
N THR A 3 8.77 16.89 -19.36
CA THR A 3 8.26 15.52 -19.55
C THR A 3 8.66 14.94 -20.91
N MET A 4 8.69 15.77 -21.96
CA MET A 4 9.16 15.35 -23.29
C MET A 4 10.65 14.99 -23.28
N GLU A 5 11.48 15.81 -22.64
CA GLU A 5 12.93 15.54 -22.52
C GLU A 5 13.21 14.26 -21.72
N LEU A 6 12.44 14.02 -20.64
CA LEU A 6 12.55 12.79 -19.84
C LEU A 6 12.18 11.54 -20.66
N ASN A 7 11.08 11.60 -21.42
CA ASN A 7 10.66 10.48 -22.26
C ASN A 7 11.68 10.18 -23.36
N ALA A 8 12.21 11.22 -24.01
CA ALA A 8 13.25 11.06 -25.01
C ALA A 8 14.52 10.42 -24.43
N GLU A 9 14.94 10.84 -23.24
CA GLU A 9 16.09 10.24 -22.55
C GLU A 9 15.83 8.77 -22.16
N LEU A 10 14.63 8.44 -21.68
CA LEU A 10 14.27 7.05 -21.39
C LEU A 10 14.37 6.17 -22.64
N PHE A 11 13.83 6.61 -23.77
CA PHE A 11 13.93 5.88 -25.03
C PHE A 11 15.37 5.75 -25.50
N ARG A 12 16.18 6.82 -25.39
CA ARG A 12 17.60 6.79 -25.73
C ARG A 12 18.35 5.73 -24.92
N GLN A 13 18.12 5.66 -23.61
CA GLN A 13 18.76 4.68 -22.73
C GLN A 13 18.34 3.24 -23.09
N LEU A 14 17.06 3.03 -23.39
CA LEU A 14 16.57 1.72 -23.85
C LEU A 14 17.23 1.32 -25.18
N SER A 15 17.41 2.25 -26.11
CA SER A 15 18.09 1.98 -27.38
C SER A 15 19.55 1.56 -27.18
N ILE A 16 20.27 2.13 -26.21
CA ILE A 16 21.68 1.77 -25.91
C ILE A 16 21.80 0.31 -25.48
N ILE A 17 20.82 -0.22 -24.74
CA ILE A 17 20.87 -1.57 -24.20
C ILE A 17 20.04 -2.60 -24.99
N ALA A 18 19.42 -2.19 -26.11
CA ALA A 18 18.39 -2.96 -26.79
C ALA A 18 18.87 -4.34 -27.30
N GLU A 19 20.15 -4.49 -27.61
CA GLU A 19 20.74 -5.74 -28.11
C GLU A 19 21.13 -6.72 -27.00
N ASP A 20 21.17 -6.28 -25.73
CA ASP A 20 21.47 -7.13 -24.57
C ASP A 20 20.16 -7.54 -23.87
N GLU A 21 19.76 -8.79 -24.09
CA GLU A 21 18.55 -9.35 -23.50
C GLU A 21 18.54 -9.30 -21.95
N SER A 22 19.70 -9.52 -21.32
CA SER A 22 19.83 -9.51 -19.85
C SER A 22 19.57 -8.12 -19.29
N LEU A 23 20.13 -7.09 -19.93
CA LEU A 23 19.90 -5.69 -19.55
C LEU A 23 18.47 -5.26 -19.85
N MET A 24 17.91 -5.64 -21.00
CA MET A 24 16.52 -5.36 -21.35
C MET A 24 15.53 -5.98 -20.36
N ARG A 25 15.76 -7.22 -19.92
CA ARG A 25 14.94 -7.87 -18.88
C ARG A 25 14.97 -7.11 -17.56
N LYS A 26 16.14 -6.58 -17.16
CA LYS A 26 16.27 -5.73 -15.95
C LYS A 26 15.50 -4.43 -16.09
N ALA A 27 15.59 -3.77 -17.26
CA ALA A 27 14.86 -2.54 -17.54
C ALA A 27 13.34 -2.75 -17.47
N VAL A 28 12.81 -3.79 -18.12
CA VAL A 28 11.39 -4.16 -18.04
C VAL A 28 10.97 -4.39 -16.60
N LYS A 29 11.73 -5.19 -15.84
CA LYS A 29 11.42 -5.47 -14.43
C LYS A 29 11.37 -4.19 -13.58
N ALA A 30 12.26 -3.24 -13.82
CA ALA A 30 12.28 -1.96 -13.12
C ALA A 30 11.03 -1.13 -13.44
N VAL A 31 10.68 -0.99 -14.72
CA VAL A 31 9.49 -0.24 -15.17
C VAL A 31 8.20 -0.90 -14.67
N THR A 32 8.08 -2.22 -14.75
CA THR A 32 6.92 -2.94 -14.21
C THR A 32 6.76 -2.73 -12.70
N ARG A 33 7.86 -2.69 -11.95
CA ARG A 33 7.80 -2.41 -10.51
C ARG A 33 7.30 -1.00 -10.22
N LEU A 34 7.76 0.01 -10.98
CA LEU A 34 7.29 1.39 -10.85
C LEU A 34 5.80 1.52 -11.20
N ALA A 35 5.34 0.85 -12.26
CA ALA A 35 3.93 0.82 -12.64
C ALA A 35 3.05 0.23 -11.52
N LYS A 36 3.47 -0.88 -10.91
CA LYS A 36 2.78 -1.48 -9.77
C LYS A 36 2.78 -0.58 -8.53
N GLN A 37 3.87 0.13 -8.25
CA GLN A 37 3.91 1.07 -7.14
C GLN A 37 2.87 2.18 -7.30
N LYS A 38 2.71 2.71 -8.52
CA LYS A 38 1.65 3.68 -8.82
C LYS A 38 0.25 3.10 -8.56
N GLU A 39 -0.02 1.87 -8.99
CA GLU A 39 -1.29 1.19 -8.70
C GLU A 39 -1.52 0.98 -7.20
N THR A 40 -0.46 0.69 -6.44
CA THR A 40 -0.55 0.42 -5.00
C THR A 40 -0.66 1.71 -4.17
N GLU A 41 -0.07 2.81 -4.63
CA GLU A 41 -0.27 4.15 -4.05
C GLU A 41 -1.69 4.67 -4.28
N GLU A 42 -2.33 4.26 -5.39
CA GLU A 42 -3.74 4.56 -5.68
C GLU A 42 -4.73 3.67 -4.90
N THR A 43 -4.27 2.56 -4.31
CA THR A 43 -5.06 1.75 -3.34
C THR A 43 -4.78 2.22 -1.91
N GLU A 44 -5.72 2.99 -1.35
CA GLU A 44 -5.69 3.62 -0.03
C GLU A 44 -5.05 2.75 1.07
N TYR A 45 -3.92 3.21 1.60
CA TYR A 45 -3.41 2.75 2.89
C TYR A 45 -4.16 3.50 3.99
N ILE A 46 -4.84 2.77 4.89
CA ILE A 46 -5.27 3.36 6.17
C ILE A 46 -4.03 3.97 6.85
N GLY A 47 -4.12 5.24 7.24
CA GLY A 47 -2.99 5.95 7.81
C GLY A 47 -2.56 5.34 9.14
N LYS A 48 -1.27 5.46 9.50
CA LYS A 48 -0.76 5.03 10.82
C LYS A 48 -1.60 5.60 11.98
N GLU A 49 -2.03 6.85 11.84
CA GLU A 49 -2.88 7.52 12.83
C GLU A 49 -4.25 6.85 12.98
N GLU A 50 -4.83 6.38 11.89
CA GLU A 50 -6.12 5.69 11.89
C GLU A 50 -6.01 4.29 12.47
N ILE A 51 -4.92 3.58 12.17
CA ILE A 51 -4.56 2.32 12.84
C ILE A 51 -4.44 2.54 14.36
N LEU A 52 -3.71 3.57 14.79
CA LEU A 52 -3.51 3.85 16.21
C LEU A 52 -4.82 4.24 16.91
N LYS A 53 -5.70 5.00 16.26
CA LYS A 53 -7.04 5.31 16.77
C LYS A 53 -7.90 4.07 16.94
N GLY A 54 -7.88 3.15 15.96
CA GLY A 54 -8.59 1.88 16.06
C GLY A 54 -8.10 1.01 17.21
N ILE A 55 -6.78 0.94 17.41
CA ILE A 55 -6.18 0.19 18.53
C ILE A 55 -6.54 0.84 19.87
N ASP A 56 -6.43 2.16 20.00
CA ASP A 56 -6.76 2.89 21.24
C ASP A 56 -8.24 2.70 21.62
N ALA A 57 -9.15 2.78 20.65
CA ALA A 57 -10.57 2.53 20.85
C ALA A 57 -10.82 1.09 21.37
N GLY A 58 -10.22 0.09 20.73
CA GLY A 58 -10.36 -1.31 21.15
C GLY A 58 -9.78 -1.57 22.54
N LEU A 59 -8.64 -0.95 22.89
CA LEU A 59 -8.05 -1.09 24.22
C LEU A 59 -8.91 -0.43 25.31
N LYS A 60 -9.47 0.76 25.05
CA LYS A 60 -10.39 1.43 25.99
C LYS A 60 -11.63 0.61 26.25
N GLU A 61 -12.24 0.06 25.19
CA GLU A 61 -13.40 -0.82 25.33
C GLU A 61 -13.08 -2.04 26.23
N MET A 62 -11.92 -2.65 26.05
CA MET A 62 -11.48 -3.79 26.88
C MET A 62 -11.29 -3.40 28.34
N VAL A 63 -10.74 -2.20 28.61
CA VAL A 63 -10.58 -1.67 29.96
C VAL A 63 -11.94 -1.40 30.61
N GLU A 64 -12.87 -0.78 29.90
CA GLU A 64 -14.23 -0.50 30.40
C GLU A 64 -14.99 -1.79 30.73
N ARG A 65 -14.89 -2.82 29.88
CA ARG A 65 -15.48 -4.14 30.14
C ARG A 65 -14.91 -4.79 31.41
N LYS A 66 -13.59 -4.70 31.62
CA LYS A 66 -12.94 -5.23 32.83
C LYS A 66 -13.45 -4.54 34.11
N HIS A 67 -13.76 -3.25 34.05
CA HIS A 67 -14.28 -2.50 35.20
C HIS A 67 -15.78 -2.71 35.43
N SER A 68 -16.57 -2.82 34.36
CA SER A 68 -18.04 -2.97 34.42
C SER A 68 -18.49 -4.43 34.60
N GLY A 69 -17.62 -5.41 34.36
CA GLY A 69 -17.99 -6.83 34.35
C GLY A 69 -18.82 -7.24 33.12
N ASN A 70 -18.96 -6.35 32.13
CA ASN A 70 -19.70 -6.62 30.91
C ASN A 70 -18.99 -7.67 30.04
N LYS A 71 -19.76 -8.62 29.52
CA LYS A 71 -19.24 -9.65 28.61
C LYS A 71 -18.90 -9.03 27.25
N ALA A 72 -17.83 -9.54 26.64
CA ALA A 72 -17.50 -9.21 25.26
C ALA A 72 -18.58 -9.73 24.31
N LYS A 73 -18.87 -8.96 23.26
CA LYS A 73 -19.70 -9.43 22.15
C LYS A 73 -19.07 -10.66 21.51
N THR A 74 -19.90 -11.58 21.06
CA THR A 74 -19.51 -12.71 20.23
C THR A 74 -19.08 -12.23 18.85
N LEU A 75 -18.32 -13.07 18.13
CA LEU A 75 -17.95 -12.78 16.74
C LEU A 75 -19.19 -12.60 15.85
N GLU A 76 -20.26 -13.34 16.13
CA GLU A 76 -21.50 -13.29 15.36
C GLU A 76 -22.27 -11.99 15.59
N GLU A 77 -22.33 -11.49 16.84
CA GLU A 77 -22.89 -10.17 17.15
C GLU A 77 -22.10 -9.04 16.48
N LEU A 78 -20.76 -9.15 16.45
CA LEU A 78 -19.92 -8.15 15.79
C LEU A 78 -20.12 -8.13 14.27
N ILE A 79 -20.27 -9.30 13.64
CA ILE A 79 -20.49 -9.41 12.19
C ILE A 79 -21.83 -8.81 11.79
N ASN A 80 -22.86 -8.95 12.63
CA ASN A 80 -24.20 -8.41 12.36
C ASN A 80 -24.32 -6.88 12.53
N GLU A 81 -23.28 -6.21 13.06
CA GLU A 81 -23.24 -4.75 13.28
C GLU A 81 -22.46 -3.98 12.20
N LEU A 82 -21.79 -4.69 11.29
CA LEU A 82 -21.07 -4.12 10.13
C LEU A 82 -21.99 -3.98 8.91
#